data_AF-V7G3S4-F1
#
_entry.id   AF-V7G3S4-F1
#
_cell.length_a   1.000
_cell.length_b   1.000
_cell.length_c   1.000
_cell.angle_alpha   90.00
_cell.angle_beta   90.00
_cell.angle_gamma   90.00
#
_symmetry.space_group_name_H-M   'P 1'
#
loop_
_entity.id
_entity.type
_entity.pdbx_description
1 polymer ?
#
loop_
_entity_poly.entity_id
_entity_poly.type
_entity_poly.pdbx_seq_one_letter_code
_entity_poly.pdbx_strand_id
1 'polypeptide(L)'
;MLRVLTLVTVVILSGCANWDAHQSAEAARYVGKPIDALYDEYGVPVGIAPTSDGGKFLEFEGRRQGFLCTAKVTTDSRGIITKIKTGGQNGCITPF
;
A
#
# COMPACT_ATOMS: atom_id res chain seq x y z
N MET A 1 36.62 -0.87 -37.22
CA MET A 1 36.55 -1.41 -35.84
C MET A 1 36.64 -0.25 -34.86
N LEU A 2 35.53 0.10 -34.20
CA LEU A 2 35.52 0.72 -32.88
C LEU A 2 34.13 0.45 -32.28
N ARG A 3 34.09 -0.44 -31.29
CA ARG A 3 32.95 -0.68 -30.39
C ARG A 3 32.85 0.48 -29.40
N VAL A 4 31.79 0.47 -28.57
CA VAL A 4 31.60 1.25 -27.33
C VAL A 4 30.74 2.52 -27.59
N LEU A 5 29.61 2.80 -26.93
CA LEU A 5 29.11 2.44 -25.61
C LEU A 5 27.56 2.55 -25.58
N THR A 6 26.94 1.54 -24.98
CA THR A 6 25.54 1.49 -24.56
C THR A 6 25.18 2.72 -23.72
N LEU A 7 24.22 3.53 -24.16
CA LEU A 7 23.59 4.54 -23.32
C LEU A 7 22.69 3.82 -22.31
N VAL A 8 23.28 3.44 -21.17
CA VAL A 8 22.51 3.07 -19.98
C VAL A 8 21.92 4.37 -19.45
N THR A 9 20.68 4.68 -19.83
CA THR A 9 19.87 5.67 -19.12
C THR A 9 19.67 5.16 -17.70
N VAL A 10 20.50 5.65 -16.79
CA VAL A 10 20.31 5.51 -15.36
C VAL A 10 19.04 6.28 -15.01
N VAL A 11 17.93 5.56 -14.85
CA VAL A 11 16.71 6.10 -14.25
C VAL A 11 17.01 6.24 -12.76
N ILE A 12 17.58 7.39 -12.37
CA ILE A 12 17.76 7.75 -10.97
C ILE A 12 16.38 8.17 -10.44
N LEU A 13 15.56 7.20 -10.03
CA LEU A 13 14.37 7.44 -9.20
C LEU A 13 14.82 7.63 -7.74
N SER A 14 15.65 8.63 -7.47
CA SER A 14 15.97 9.02 -6.10
C SER A 14 14.86 9.89 -5.54
N GLY A 15 13.94 9.27 -4.81
CA GLY A 15 13.80 9.61 -3.38
C GLY A 15 12.94 10.80 -2.95
N CYS A 16 11.97 11.27 -3.73
CA CYS A 16 10.85 11.98 -3.12
C CYS A 16 9.79 10.96 -2.71
N ALA A 17 9.66 10.73 -1.41
CA ALA A 17 8.52 10.05 -0.80
C ALA A 17 7.22 10.67 -1.33
N ASN A 18 6.66 10.08 -2.39
CA ASN A 18 5.44 10.57 -3.02
C ASN A 18 4.26 9.72 -2.57
N TRP A 19 3.47 10.29 -1.66
CA TRP A 19 2.26 9.64 -1.15
C TRP A 19 1.27 9.30 -2.25
N ASP A 20 1.17 10.09 -3.32
CA ASP A 20 0.25 9.80 -4.42
C ASP A 20 0.68 8.57 -5.22
N ALA A 21 1.97 8.45 -5.50
CA ALA A 21 2.53 7.28 -6.18
C ALA A 21 2.42 6.03 -5.31
N HIS A 22 2.72 6.14 -4.01
CA HIS A 22 2.53 5.05 -3.06
C HIS A 22 1.07 4.63 -2.99
N GLN A 23 0.15 5.58 -2.83
CA GLN A 23 -1.28 5.30 -2.74
C GLN A 23 -1.81 4.61 -4.00
N SER A 24 -1.31 5.00 -5.18
CA SER A 24 -1.64 4.37 -6.45
C SER A 24 -1.10 2.95 -6.55
N ALA A 25 0.13 2.72 -6.09
CA ALA A 25 0.75 1.39 -6.05
C ALA A 25 0.01 0.45 -5.09
N GLU A 26 -0.37 0.93 -3.91
CA GLU A 26 -1.14 0.16 -2.92
C GLU A 26 -2.54 -0.17 -3.45
N ALA A 27 -3.21 0.79 -4.10
CA ALA A 27 -4.48 0.53 -4.75
C ALA A 27 -4.36 -0.54 -5.86
N ALA A 28 -3.35 -0.44 -6.72
CA ALA A 28 -3.09 -1.44 -7.76
C ALA A 28 -2.73 -2.83 -7.17
N ARG A 29 -2.08 -2.85 -6.01
CA ARG A 29 -1.69 -4.08 -5.32
C ARG A 29 -2.87 -4.79 -4.66
N TYR A 30 -3.82 -4.05 -4.08
CA TYR A 30 -4.83 -4.63 -3.19
C TYR A 30 -6.27 -4.58 -3.71
N VAL A 31 -6.66 -3.57 -4.48
CA VAL A 31 -8.05 -3.46 -4.94
C VAL A 31 -8.39 -4.65 -5.84
N GLY A 32 -9.55 -5.26 -5.58
CA GLY A 32 -10.01 -6.47 -6.25
C GLY A 32 -9.47 -7.78 -5.65
N LYS A 33 -8.57 -7.73 -4.65
CA LYS A 33 -8.11 -8.92 -3.93
C LYS A 33 -8.94 -9.18 -2.67
N PRO A 34 -8.95 -10.44 -2.16
CA PRO A 34 -9.49 -10.74 -0.85
C PRO A 34 -8.76 -9.97 0.27
N ILE A 35 -9.48 -9.66 1.34
CA ILE A 35 -8.94 -8.98 2.52
C ILE A 35 -7.76 -9.73 3.17
N ASP A 36 -7.66 -11.05 2.95
CA ASP A 36 -6.59 -11.89 3.49
C ASP A 36 -5.19 -11.42 3.08
N ALA A 37 -5.06 -10.81 1.90
CA ALA A 37 -3.79 -10.24 1.45
C ALA A 37 -3.26 -9.12 2.37
N LEU A 38 -4.16 -8.43 3.09
CA LEU A 38 -3.76 -7.42 4.08
C LEU A 38 -3.49 -8.03 5.45
N TYR A 39 -4.15 -9.13 5.83
CA TYR A 39 -3.84 -9.83 7.07
C TYR A 39 -2.42 -10.39 7.06
N ASP A 40 -1.97 -10.89 5.90
CA ASP A 40 -0.60 -11.40 5.75
C ASP A 40 0.48 -10.32 5.93
N GLU A 41 0.19 -9.06 5.55
CA GLU A 41 1.16 -7.96 5.62
C GLU A 41 1.06 -7.13 6.90
N TYR A 42 -0.16 -6.79 7.32
CA TYR A 42 -0.41 -5.90 8.45
C TYR A 42 -0.83 -6.64 9.73
N GLY A 43 -1.17 -7.94 9.63
CA GLY A 43 -1.69 -8.70 10.76
C GLY A 43 -3.15 -8.36 11.06
N VAL A 44 -3.51 -8.42 12.34
CA VAL A 44 -4.90 -8.22 12.78
C VAL A 44 -5.26 -6.72 12.77
N PRO A 45 -6.43 -6.35 12.25
CA PRO A 45 -6.88 -4.96 12.24
C PRO A 45 -7.17 -4.46 13.66
N VAL A 46 -6.86 -3.20 13.91
CA VAL A 46 -7.12 -2.51 15.17
C VAL A 46 -8.56 -1.99 15.26
N GLY A 47 -9.28 -1.94 14.13
CA GLY A 47 -10.68 -1.54 14.09
C GLY A 47 -11.42 -2.21 12.94
N ILE A 48 -12.68 -2.59 13.20
CA ILE A 48 -13.59 -3.14 12.19
C ILE A 48 -14.97 -2.51 12.41
N ALA A 49 -15.57 -2.01 11.34
CA ALA A 49 -16.96 -1.53 11.32
C ALA A 49 -17.69 -2.09 10.10
N PRO A 50 -18.97 -2.46 10.21
CA PRO A 50 -19.76 -2.84 9.05
C PRO A 50 -20.05 -1.61 8.17
N THR A 51 -20.16 -1.81 6.86
CA THR A 51 -20.65 -0.79 5.92
C THR A 51 -22.10 -1.05 5.54
N SER A 52 -22.82 -0.02 5.07
CA SER A 52 -24.26 -0.12 4.78
C SER A 52 -24.60 -1.05 3.61
N ASP A 53 -23.63 -1.36 2.75
CA ASP A 53 -23.73 -2.30 1.62
C ASP A 53 -23.37 -3.75 2.01
N GLY A 54 -23.21 -4.04 3.31
CA GLY A 54 -22.91 -5.36 3.83
C GLY A 54 -21.42 -5.73 3.78
N GLY A 55 -20.56 -4.80 3.37
CA GLY A 55 -19.12 -4.92 3.45
C GLY A 55 -18.55 -4.59 4.84
N LYS A 56 -17.24 -4.31 4.85
CA LYS A 56 -16.51 -3.96 6.08
C LYS A 56 -15.57 -2.79 5.81
N PHE A 57 -15.45 -1.93 6.81
CA PHE A 57 -14.37 -0.97 6.94
C PHE A 57 -13.40 -1.50 8.00
N LEU A 58 -12.13 -1.65 7.62
CA LEU A 58 -11.07 -2.18 8.47
C LEU A 58 -9.95 -1.15 8.60
N GLU A 59 -9.44 -0.99 9.82
CA GLU A 59 -8.26 -0.18 10.11
C GLU A 59 -7.13 -1.08 10.58
N PHE A 60 -5.99 -0.96 9.93
CA PHE A 60 -4.77 -1.67 10.24
C PHE A 60 -3.71 -0.70 10.75
N GLU A 61 -2.92 -1.17 11.70
CA GLU A 61 -1.75 -0.47 12.20
C GLU A 61 -0.56 -1.42 12.16
N GLY A 62 0.53 -0.99 11.53
CA GLY A 62 1.76 -1.76 11.42
C GLY A 62 2.97 -0.87 11.68
N ARG A 63 4.08 -1.48 12.08
CA ARG A 63 5.38 -0.79 12.15
C ARG A 63 6.26 -1.22 10.99
N ARG A 64 6.70 -0.26 10.17
CA ARG A 64 7.78 -0.46 9.20
C ARG A 64 8.98 0.35 9.65
N GLN A 65 10.09 -0.34 9.92
CA GLN A 65 11.37 0.28 10.28
C GLN A 65 11.28 1.35 11.40
N GLY A 66 10.44 1.07 12.41
CA GLY A 66 10.21 1.99 13.54
C GLY A 66 9.13 3.05 13.31
N PHE A 67 8.68 3.25 12.06
CA PHE A 67 7.59 4.17 11.73
C PHE A 67 6.23 3.51 11.88
N LEU A 68 5.28 4.24 12.46
CA LEU A 68 3.88 3.83 12.54
C LEU A 68 3.19 4.08 11.21
N CYS A 69 2.70 3.01 10.60
CA CYS A 69 2.02 3.01 9.31
C CYS A 69 0.60 2.48 9.49
N THR A 70 -0.34 3.06 8.76
CA THR A 70 -1.76 2.71 8.84
C THR A 70 -2.30 2.37 7.47
N ALA A 71 -3.27 1.46 7.42
CA ALA A 71 -4.05 1.19 6.23
C ALA A 71 -5.54 1.16 6.60
N LYS A 72 -6.34 1.98 5.91
CA LYS A 72 -7.80 2.01 6.04
C LYS A 72 -8.40 1.40 4.80
N VAL A 73 -9.21 0.38 4.97
CA VAL A 73 -9.61 -0.52 3.88
C VAL A 73 -11.11 -0.70 3.91
N THR A 74 -11.74 -0.67 2.74
CA THR A 74 -13.15 -1.03 2.57
C THR A 74 -13.24 -2.28 1.72
N THR A 75 -14.09 -3.21 2.12
CA THR A 75 -14.44 -4.41 1.35
C THR A 75 -15.89 -4.37 0.92
N ASP A 76 -16.23 -5.12 -0.13
CA ASP A 76 -17.61 -5.49 -0.42
C ASP A 76 -18.10 -6.60 0.53
N SER A 77 -19.35 -7.04 0.35
CA SER A 77 -19.98 -8.11 1.14
C SER A 77 -19.35 -9.49 0.97
N ARG A 78 -18.50 -9.68 -0.05
CA ARG A 78 -17.74 -10.91 -0.29
C ARG A 78 -16.32 -10.84 0.32
N GLY A 79 -15.97 -9.73 0.98
CA GLY A 79 -14.64 -9.52 1.54
C GLY A 79 -13.59 -9.14 0.50
N ILE A 80 -14.00 -8.67 -0.68
CA ILE A 80 -13.09 -8.15 -1.71
C ILE A 80 -12.80 -6.69 -1.45
N ILE A 81 -11.53 -6.30 -1.46
CA ILE A 81 -11.09 -4.92 -1.23
C ILE A 81 -11.58 -4.03 -2.37
N THR A 82 -12.36 -3.01 -2.04
CA THR A 82 -12.88 -2.00 -2.98
C THR A 82 -12.16 -0.66 -2.84
N LYS A 83 -11.56 -0.40 -1.68
CA LYS A 83 -10.80 0.81 -1.40
C LYS A 83 -9.70 0.54 -0.39
N ILE A 84 -8.55 1.17 -0.59
CA ILE A 84 -7.46 1.22 0.39
C ILE A 84 -6.95 2.66 0.47
N LYS A 85 -6.63 3.11 1.68
CA LYS A 85 -5.90 4.34 1.94
C LYS A 85 -4.81 4.09 2.97
N THR A 86 -3.57 4.34 2.59
CA THR A 86 -2.41 4.23 3.46
C THR A 86 -2.05 5.58 4.05
N GLY A 87 -1.48 5.59 5.26
CA GLY A 87 -1.04 6.79 5.94
C GLY A 87 0.03 6.52 6.98
N GLY A 88 0.63 7.57 7.52
CA GLY A 88 1.68 7.47 8.52
C GLY A 88 2.80 8.46 8.28
N GLN A 89 3.98 8.17 8.82
CA GLN A 89 5.18 8.97 8.62
C GLN A 89 5.82 8.67 7.25
N ASN A 90 6.64 9.58 6.71
CA ASN A 90 7.27 9.38 5.39
C ASN A 90 8.11 8.11 5.30
N GLY A 91 8.67 7.63 6.42
CA GLY A 91 9.38 6.35 6.47
C GLY A 91 8.52 5.11 6.14
N CYS A 92 7.19 5.25 6.06
CA CYS A 92 6.30 4.21 5.55
C CYS A 92 6.40 4.02 4.03
N ILE A 93 6.85 5.04 3.29
CA ILE A 93 6.83 5.07 1.83
C ILE A 93 8.21 5.31 1.20
N THR A 94 9.21 5.67 1.99
CA THR A 94 10.59 5.82 1.51
C THR A 94 11.25 4.44 1.40
N PRO A 95 11.70 3.99 0.21
CA PRO A 95 12.58 2.83 0.10
C PRO A 95 13.96 3.19 0.67
N PHE A 96 14.53 2.29 1.47
CA PHE A 96 15.87 2.43 2.07
C PHE A 96 16.89 1.56 1.34
#